data_AF-A0A944TTR3-F1
#
_entry.id   AF-A0A944TTR3-F1
#
_cell.length_a   1.000
_cell.length_b   1.000
_cell.length_c   1.000
_cell.angle_alpha   90.00
_cell.angle_beta   90.00
_cell.angle_gamma   90.00
#
_symmetry.space_group_name_H-M   'P 1'
#
loop_
_entity.id
_entity.type
_entity.pdbx_description
1 polymer ?
#
loop_
_entity_poly.entity_id
_entity_poly.type
_entity_poly.pdbx_seq_one_letter_code
_entity_poly.pdbx_strand_id
1 'polypeptide(L)'
;MSREKIITLAKKVFSEIDLSDLGTTFTELGIDSFDLISFRAELQSKLDITISNSDWVTCTSIQDIIKNAKNEISEPNNHPDQVEKRQLTLNMPQMAVGGISESWYFKEIGGMHWENICATLKQKSHSITDSENNRLYATFVRILYKSSAPLNQFKENEKIELSCQLSRFGKSMFFSESNTVGNDKNIKATLMSTFAMRGENNEKLLKGEPIIPSDSIILEHNEMPAFVEQYRAVRAEKIQTIKLDGEEIPVGQENLFEYEYTLNPYHDFNGVNLLYFAAYPIINENCERQYVHTKKEEYGVKKDWSMDASVIARDCYYFGNCEVNDSLVYTLNAVVKVSKGRYCFASSVSRKSDSKLLARFFTVKENT
;
A
#
# COMPACT_ATOMS: atom_id res chain seq x y z
N MET A 1 18.93 22.03 -21.19
CA MET A 1 19.23 20.59 -21.01
C MET A 1 18.15 19.86 -20.19
N SER A 2 17.39 20.54 -19.31
CA SER A 2 16.31 19.92 -18.52
C SER A 2 15.08 19.50 -19.35
N ARG A 3 14.60 20.34 -20.29
CA ARG A 3 13.36 20.09 -21.05
C ARG A 3 13.31 18.74 -21.78
N GLU A 4 14.27 18.44 -22.65
CA GLU A 4 14.26 17.18 -23.43
C GLU A 4 14.35 15.96 -22.51
N LYS A 5 15.17 16.02 -21.45
CA LYS A 5 15.28 14.94 -20.47
C LYS A 5 13.98 14.72 -19.70
N ILE A 6 13.27 15.79 -19.30
CA ILE A 6 11.95 15.71 -18.66
C ILE A 6 10.95 15.02 -19.61
N ILE A 7 10.95 15.39 -20.90
CA ILE A 7 10.04 14.78 -21.89
C ILE A 7 10.36 13.30 -22.07
N THR A 8 11.64 12.92 -22.21
CA THR A 8 12.05 11.51 -22.31
C THR A 8 11.62 10.71 -21.08
N LEU A 9 11.77 11.28 -19.89
CA LEU A 9 11.35 10.63 -18.65
C LEU A 9 9.82 10.53 -18.54
N ALA A 10 9.08 11.56 -18.96
CA ALA A 10 7.61 11.54 -19.00
C ALA A 10 7.11 10.44 -19.94
N LYS A 11 7.72 10.29 -21.12
CA LYS A 11 7.44 9.20 -22.06
C LYS A 11 7.66 7.82 -21.44
N LYS A 12 8.73 7.67 -20.65
CA LYS A 12 9.01 6.42 -19.92
C LYS A 12 7.99 6.16 -18.81
N VAL A 13 7.65 7.17 -18.02
CA VAL A 13 6.80 6.99 -16.84
C VAL A 13 5.35 6.81 -17.25
N PHE A 14 4.79 7.69 -18.06
CA PHE A 14 3.35 7.68 -18.33
C PHE A 14 2.94 6.72 -19.43
N SER A 15 3.86 6.32 -20.33
CA SER A 15 3.61 5.53 -21.56
C SER A 15 2.55 6.20 -22.46
N GLU A 16 2.83 6.37 -23.76
CA GLU A 16 1.88 6.96 -24.74
C GLU A 16 1.74 8.49 -24.80
N ILE A 17 2.61 9.26 -24.14
CA ILE A 17 2.61 10.74 -24.30
C ILE A 17 3.47 11.14 -25.50
N ASP A 18 2.95 12.03 -26.35
CA ASP A 18 3.72 12.69 -27.40
C ASP A 18 3.91 14.19 -27.17
N LEU A 19 4.69 14.86 -28.03
CA LEU A 19 4.98 16.29 -27.93
C LEU A 19 3.73 17.16 -28.02
N SER A 20 2.67 16.69 -28.70
CA SER A 20 1.36 17.36 -28.74
C SER A 20 0.68 17.42 -27.38
N ASP A 21 1.00 16.48 -26.50
CA ASP A 21 0.28 16.27 -25.24
C ASP A 21 0.86 17.08 -24.08
N LEU A 22 1.96 17.81 -24.32
CA LEU A 22 2.67 18.54 -23.27
C LEU A 22 1.80 19.61 -22.60
N GLY A 23 0.88 20.23 -23.35
CA GLY A 23 -0.07 21.21 -22.84
C GLY A 23 -1.42 20.63 -22.42
N THR A 24 -1.66 19.34 -22.70
CA THR A 24 -2.88 18.63 -22.30
C THR A 24 -2.88 18.41 -20.79
N THR A 25 -4.05 18.49 -20.15
CA THR A 25 -4.12 18.33 -18.70
C THR A 25 -3.88 16.88 -18.30
N PHE A 26 -3.31 16.64 -17.11
CA PHE A 26 -3.10 15.28 -16.59
C PHE A 26 -4.40 14.47 -16.54
N THR A 27 -5.51 15.11 -16.18
CA THR A 27 -6.84 14.49 -16.15
C THR A 27 -7.25 13.97 -17.52
N GLU A 28 -7.06 14.76 -18.58
CA GLU A 28 -7.39 14.36 -19.96
C GLU A 28 -6.49 13.22 -20.47
N LEU A 29 -5.24 13.18 -20.00
CA LEU A 29 -4.29 12.11 -20.29
C LEU A 29 -4.49 10.85 -19.44
N GLY A 30 -5.48 10.84 -18.54
CA GLY A 30 -5.69 9.73 -17.60
C GLY A 30 -4.56 9.54 -16.59
N ILE A 31 -3.70 10.55 -16.41
CA ILE A 31 -2.57 10.54 -15.47
C ILE A 31 -3.09 10.92 -14.11
N ASP A 32 -2.90 10.03 -13.15
CA ASP A 32 -3.50 10.20 -11.85
C ASP A 32 -2.54 10.74 -10.78
N SER A 33 -3.05 10.81 -9.56
CA SER A 33 -2.26 11.28 -8.44
C SER A 33 -0.99 10.44 -8.22
N PHE A 34 -1.05 9.11 -8.27
CA PHE A 34 0.10 8.28 -7.97
C PHE A 34 1.16 8.32 -9.09
N ASP A 35 0.73 8.38 -10.34
CA ASP A 35 1.60 8.55 -11.50
C ASP A 35 2.47 9.81 -11.38
N LEU A 36 1.87 10.92 -10.95
CA LEU A 36 2.61 12.15 -10.68
C LEU A 36 3.61 12.02 -9.52
N ILE A 37 3.28 11.29 -8.43
CA ILE A 37 4.27 11.03 -7.35
C ILE A 37 5.47 10.24 -7.93
N SER A 38 5.17 9.21 -8.72
CA SER A 38 6.19 8.38 -9.37
C SER A 38 7.06 9.20 -10.31
N PHE A 39 6.45 10.08 -11.09
CA PHE A 39 7.16 10.96 -12.00
C PHE A 39 8.05 11.97 -11.26
N ARG A 40 7.55 12.56 -10.17
CA ARG A 40 8.34 13.49 -9.35
C ARG A 40 9.55 12.81 -8.72
N ALA A 41 9.38 11.61 -8.16
CA ALA A 41 10.48 10.84 -7.60
C ALA A 41 11.54 10.48 -8.67
N GLU A 42 11.10 10.13 -9.88
CA GLU A 42 11.98 9.88 -11.02
C GLU A 42 12.73 11.15 -11.49
N LEU A 43 12.06 12.31 -11.54
CA LEU A 43 12.68 13.59 -11.87
C LEU A 43 13.80 13.95 -10.89
N GLN A 44 13.55 13.75 -9.60
CA GLN A 44 14.52 14.01 -8.54
C GLN A 44 15.70 13.04 -8.62
N SER A 45 15.41 11.74 -8.70
CA SER A 45 16.42 10.69 -8.67
C SER A 45 17.33 10.69 -9.91
N LYS A 46 16.80 11.00 -11.11
CA LYS A 46 17.56 10.88 -12.36
C LYS A 46 18.06 12.18 -12.96
N LEU A 47 17.37 13.29 -12.69
CA LEU A 47 17.64 14.56 -13.35
C LEU A 47 18.09 15.64 -12.37
N ASP A 48 18.15 15.37 -11.06
CA ASP A 48 18.49 16.37 -10.04
C ASP A 48 17.57 17.60 -10.14
N ILE A 49 16.28 17.37 -10.42
CA ILE A 49 15.27 18.41 -10.59
C ILE A 49 14.36 18.46 -9.36
N THR A 50 14.17 19.66 -8.80
CA THR A 50 13.19 19.92 -7.74
C THR A 50 12.13 20.94 -8.18
N ILE A 51 10.92 20.74 -7.66
CA ILE A 51 9.76 21.62 -7.83
C ILE A 51 9.15 21.77 -6.44
N SER A 52 8.79 23.01 -6.05
CA SER A 52 8.19 23.25 -4.73
C SER A 52 6.83 22.55 -4.61
N ASN A 53 6.33 22.31 -3.39
CA ASN A 53 5.03 21.66 -3.23
C ASN A 53 3.88 22.52 -3.75
N SER A 54 3.87 23.82 -3.46
CA SER A 54 2.92 24.78 -4.02
C SER A 54 2.93 24.81 -5.55
N ASP A 55 4.12 24.84 -6.17
CA ASP A 55 4.20 24.78 -7.64
C ASP A 55 3.73 23.42 -8.17
N TRP A 56 4.08 22.31 -7.48
CA TRP A 56 3.72 20.96 -7.93
C TRP A 56 2.20 20.70 -7.86
N VAL A 57 1.54 21.17 -6.80
CA VAL A 57 0.09 21.01 -6.61
C VAL A 57 -0.70 21.81 -7.66
N THR A 58 -0.12 22.91 -8.16
CA THR A 58 -0.73 23.75 -9.19
C THR A 58 -0.40 23.33 -10.62
N CYS A 59 0.55 22.41 -10.81
CA CYS A 59 0.86 21.87 -12.13
C CYS A 59 -0.31 21.04 -12.66
N THR A 60 -0.82 21.40 -13.84
CA THR A 60 -1.90 20.67 -14.51
C THR A 60 -1.45 19.92 -15.75
N SER A 61 -0.23 20.22 -16.25
CA SER A 61 0.33 19.64 -17.48
C SER A 61 1.85 19.40 -17.36
N ILE A 62 2.43 18.64 -18.29
CA ILE A 62 3.90 18.46 -18.36
C ILE A 62 4.60 19.81 -18.66
N GLN A 63 3.94 20.67 -19.44
CA GLN A 63 4.46 22.01 -19.73
C GLN A 63 4.62 22.85 -18.46
N ASP A 64 3.71 22.73 -17.48
CA ASP A 64 3.83 23.39 -16.17
C ASP A 64 5.03 22.86 -15.38
N ILE A 65 5.23 21.54 -15.38
CA ILE A 65 6.39 20.89 -14.75
C ILE A 65 7.69 21.41 -15.35
N ILE A 66 7.79 21.48 -16.68
CA ILE A 66 8.98 21.98 -17.38
C ILE A 66 9.26 23.44 -16.99
N LYS A 67 8.21 24.27 -16.83
CA LYS A 67 8.33 25.68 -16.47
C LYS A 67 8.82 25.88 -15.03
N ASN A 68 8.38 25.03 -14.11
CA ASN A 68 8.67 25.17 -12.68
C ASN A 68 9.90 24.37 -12.19
N ALA A 69 10.47 23.52 -13.04
CA ALA A 69 11.65 22.71 -12.75
C ALA A 69 12.90 23.56 -12.46
N LYS A 70 13.55 23.31 -11.31
CA LYS A 70 14.83 23.91 -10.91
C LYS A 70 15.87 22.78 -10.74
N ASN A 71 17.12 23.04 -11.14
CA ASN A 71 18.21 22.09 -10.92
C ASN A 71 18.71 22.22 -9.47
N GLU A 72 18.88 21.11 -8.78
CA GLU A 72 19.45 21.06 -7.44
C GLU A 72 20.31 19.80 -7.32
N ILE A 73 21.60 19.97 -7.06
CA ILE A 73 22.54 18.84 -6.96
C ILE A 73 22.30 18.14 -5.63
N SER A 74 21.84 16.89 -5.67
CA SER A 74 21.80 16.02 -4.49
C SER A 74 22.74 14.85 -4.66
N GLU A 75 23.67 14.65 -3.73
CA GLU A 75 24.51 13.46 -3.72
C GLU A 75 23.75 12.28 -3.09
N PRO A 76 23.72 11.11 -3.73
CA PRO A 76 23.12 9.92 -3.15
C PRO A 76 23.99 9.43 -1.98
N ASN A 77 23.43 9.47 -0.77
CA ASN A 77 24.08 8.95 0.43
C ASN A 77 23.75 7.46 0.59
N ASN A 78 24.72 6.60 0.29
CA ASN A 78 24.67 5.18 0.60
C ASN A 78 25.21 4.94 2.01
N HIS A 79 24.30 4.68 2.95
CA HIS A 79 24.64 4.31 4.31
C HIS A 79 24.09 2.92 4.64
N PRO A 80 24.75 2.18 5.55
CA PRO A 80 24.38 0.81 5.86
C PRO A 80 22.97 0.72 6.45
N ASP A 81 22.33 -0.41 6.16
CA ASP A 81 20.97 -0.75 6.57
C ASP A 81 20.83 -0.78 8.09
N GLN A 82 20.02 0.15 8.64
CA GLN A 82 19.55 0.02 10.00
C GLN A 82 18.38 -0.96 10.03
N VAL A 83 18.55 -2.04 10.79
CA VAL A 83 17.51 -3.03 11.02
C VAL A 83 16.98 -2.85 12.43
N GLU A 84 15.73 -2.41 12.54
CA GLU A 84 15.00 -2.40 13.81
C GLU A 84 14.59 -3.83 14.15
N LYS A 85 14.69 -4.22 15.42
CA LYS A 85 14.29 -5.55 15.91
C LYS A 85 13.40 -5.46 17.13
N ARG A 86 12.42 -6.34 17.21
CA ARG A 86 11.54 -6.56 18.38
C ARG A 86 11.44 -8.04 18.69
N GLN A 87 11.48 -8.37 19.97
CA GLN A 87 11.17 -9.71 20.45
C GLN A 87 9.84 -9.65 21.19
N LEU A 88 8.89 -10.46 20.75
CA LEU A 88 7.52 -10.47 21.27
C LEU A 88 7.12 -11.89 21.63
N THR A 89 6.18 -12.01 22.55
CA THR A 89 5.45 -13.24 22.82
C THR A 89 4.01 -13.04 22.35
N LEU A 90 3.50 -13.94 21.51
CA LEU A 90 2.12 -13.91 21.03
C LEU A 90 1.17 -14.29 22.16
N ASN A 91 0.70 -13.31 22.93
CA ASN A 91 -0.32 -13.51 23.96
C ASN A 91 -1.72 -13.27 23.38
N MET A 92 -2.76 -13.53 24.17
CA MET A 92 -4.15 -13.36 23.76
C MET A 92 -4.47 -12.03 23.02
N PRO A 93 -3.92 -10.84 23.37
CA PRO A 93 -4.19 -9.62 22.62
C PRO A 93 -3.65 -9.58 21.18
N GLN A 94 -2.66 -10.42 20.86
CA GLN A 94 -2.09 -10.57 19.52
C GLN A 94 -2.83 -11.61 18.67
N MET A 95 -3.76 -12.36 19.26
CA MET A 95 -4.43 -13.49 18.64
C MET A 95 -5.79 -13.12 18.06
N ALA A 96 -6.22 -13.90 17.07
CA ALA A 96 -7.57 -13.96 16.54
C ALA A 96 -8.02 -15.43 16.46
N VAL A 97 -9.07 -15.71 15.68
CA VAL A 97 -9.57 -17.07 15.48
C VAL A 97 -8.43 -17.96 14.96
N GLY A 98 -8.03 -18.94 15.78
CA GLY A 98 -7.06 -19.98 15.44
C GLY A 98 -5.58 -19.64 15.60
N GLY A 99 -5.15 -18.37 15.53
CA GLY A 99 -3.74 -17.98 15.68
C GLY A 99 -3.52 -16.47 15.70
N ILE A 100 -2.46 -15.97 15.06
CA ILE A 100 -2.12 -14.54 15.05
C ILE A 100 -3.22 -13.70 14.36
N SER A 101 -3.57 -12.56 14.95
CA SER A 101 -4.49 -11.59 14.37
C SER A 101 -3.83 -10.84 13.22
N GLU A 102 -4.40 -10.95 12.01
CA GLU A 102 -3.92 -10.20 10.84
C GLU A 102 -3.98 -8.69 11.08
N SER A 103 -5.04 -8.17 11.74
CA SER A 103 -5.15 -6.75 12.07
C SER A 103 -4.04 -6.30 13.03
N TRP A 104 -3.74 -7.10 14.05
CA TRP A 104 -2.63 -6.80 14.96
C TRP A 104 -1.30 -6.82 14.21
N TYR A 105 -1.07 -7.84 13.38
CA TYR A 105 0.17 -7.96 12.61
C TYR A 105 0.39 -6.75 11.71
N PHE A 106 -0.65 -6.30 10.97
CA PHE A 106 -0.60 -5.08 10.16
C PHE A 106 -0.28 -3.84 10.99
N LYS A 107 -0.89 -3.70 12.18
CA LYS A 107 -0.60 -2.60 13.10
C LYS A 107 0.85 -2.61 13.56
N GLU A 108 1.40 -3.78 13.86
CA GLU A 108 2.77 -3.93 14.36
C GLU A 108 3.79 -3.57 13.28
N ILE A 109 3.70 -4.17 12.09
CA ILE A 109 4.63 -3.88 10.97
C ILE A 109 4.45 -2.45 10.44
N GLY A 110 3.22 -1.93 10.44
CA GLY A 110 2.96 -0.54 10.07
C GLY A 110 3.47 0.46 11.12
N GLY A 111 3.44 0.09 12.40
CA GLY A 111 4.06 0.84 13.49
C GLY A 111 5.58 0.95 13.32
N MET A 112 6.26 -0.19 13.11
CA MET A 112 7.71 -0.21 12.83
C MET A 112 8.07 0.61 11.59
N HIS A 113 7.26 0.52 10.52
CA HIS A 113 7.46 1.34 9.33
C HIS A 113 7.43 2.84 9.66
N TRP A 114 6.42 3.28 10.42
CA TRP A 114 6.29 4.67 10.85
C TRP A 114 7.41 5.12 11.79
N GLU A 115 7.82 4.27 12.72
CA GLU A 115 8.91 4.56 13.66
C GLU A 115 10.24 4.74 12.94
N ASN A 116 10.56 3.87 11.98
CA ASN A 116 11.77 4.03 11.16
C ASN A 116 11.73 5.28 10.27
N ILE A 117 10.55 5.64 9.72
CA ILE A 117 10.39 6.92 9.01
C ILE A 117 10.66 8.09 9.96
N CYS A 118 10.07 8.07 11.16
CA CYS A 118 10.27 9.12 12.16
C CYS A 118 11.74 9.26 12.57
N ALA A 119 12.42 8.12 12.78
CA ALA A 119 13.85 8.08 13.08
C ALA A 119 14.69 8.65 11.93
N THR A 120 14.39 8.26 10.69
CA THR A 120 15.06 8.75 9.48
C THR A 120 14.89 10.26 9.31
N LEU A 121 13.66 10.76 9.47
CA LEU A 121 13.34 12.18 9.33
C LEU A 121 13.73 13.01 10.56
N LYS A 122 14.16 12.36 11.65
CA LYS A 122 14.45 12.99 12.96
C LYS A 122 13.27 13.82 13.50
N GLN A 123 12.06 13.36 13.21
CA GLN A 123 10.82 14.03 13.56
C GLN A 123 9.88 13.05 14.24
N LYS A 124 9.08 13.55 15.20
CA LYS A 124 7.94 12.78 15.70
C LYS A 124 6.85 12.72 14.64
N SER A 125 6.05 11.67 14.64
CA SER A 125 4.97 11.45 13.66
C SER A 125 4.02 12.63 13.49
N HIS A 126 3.69 13.37 14.56
CA HIS A 126 2.81 14.54 14.49
C HIS A 126 3.50 15.81 13.95
N SER A 127 4.82 15.81 13.87
CA SER A 127 5.67 16.93 13.45
C SER A 127 6.21 16.77 12.04
N ILE A 128 5.86 15.70 11.33
CA ILE A 128 6.28 15.53 9.95
C ILE A 128 5.55 16.56 9.10
N THR A 129 6.33 17.45 8.50
CA THR A 129 5.84 18.53 7.64
C THR A 129 6.60 18.58 6.33
N ASP A 130 6.01 19.29 5.38
CA ASP A 130 6.68 19.65 4.15
C ASP A 130 7.46 20.98 4.26
N SER A 131 8.05 21.44 3.15
CA SER A 131 8.80 22.70 3.10
C SER A 131 7.96 23.95 3.39
N GLU A 132 6.63 23.84 3.35
CA GLU A 132 5.67 24.91 3.61
C GLU A 132 5.01 24.76 5.00
N ASN A 133 5.54 23.84 5.83
CA ASN A 133 5.05 23.52 7.17
C ASN A 133 3.65 22.90 7.20
N ASN A 134 3.18 22.34 6.09
CA ASN A 134 1.95 21.55 6.04
C ASN A 134 2.18 20.17 6.64
N ARG A 135 1.25 19.70 7.47
CA ARG A 135 1.35 18.38 8.11
C ARG A 135 1.19 17.24 7.11
N LEU A 136 2.10 16.28 7.17
CA LEU A 136 2.10 15.09 6.32
C LEU A 136 1.74 13.82 7.10
N TYR A 137 1.14 12.88 6.38
CA TYR A 137 0.86 11.52 6.82
C TYR A 137 1.50 10.52 5.86
N ALA A 138 2.32 9.60 6.39
CA ALA A 138 2.80 8.46 5.63
C ALA A 138 1.62 7.50 5.38
N THR A 139 1.03 7.61 4.21
CA THR A 139 -0.15 6.85 3.79
C THR A 139 0.31 5.58 3.09
N PHE A 140 -0.11 4.43 3.63
CA PHE A 140 0.15 3.14 2.99
C PHE A 140 -0.56 3.05 1.65
N VAL A 141 0.18 2.64 0.63
CA VAL A 141 -0.31 2.45 -0.74
C VAL A 141 -0.29 0.99 -1.15
N ARG A 142 0.65 0.19 -0.62
CA ARG A 142 0.67 -1.26 -0.84
C ARG A 142 1.27 -1.99 0.36
N ILE A 143 0.66 -3.12 0.73
CA ILE A 143 1.20 -4.03 1.75
C ILE A 143 1.08 -5.45 1.21
N LEU A 144 2.22 -6.11 1.04
CA LEU A 144 2.31 -7.51 0.66
C LEU A 144 2.88 -8.28 1.85
N TYR A 145 2.31 -9.43 2.19
CA TYR A 145 3.02 -10.39 3.02
C TYR A 145 2.82 -11.82 2.53
N LYS A 146 3.79 -12.67 2.86
CA LYS A 146 3.77 -14.12 2.66
C LYS A 146 4.26 -14.80 3.92
N SER A 147 3.49 -15.77 4.37
CA SER A 147 3.80 -16.61 5.51
C SER A 147 4.20 -18.00 5.03
N SER A 148 5.16 -18.63 5.71
CA SER A 148 5.54 -20.02 5.41
C SER A 148 4.49 -21.04 5.89
N ALA A 149 3.52 -20.60 6.68
CA ALA A 149 2.40 -21.39 7.19
C ALA A 149 1.15 -20.51 7.36
N PRO A 150 -0.06 -21.07 7.32
CA PRO A 150 -1.28 -20.30 7.57
C PRO A 150 -1.21 -19.56 8.93
N LEU A 151 -1.77 -18.35 9.01
CA LEU A 151 -1.67 -17.50 10.21
C LEU A 151 -2.22 -18.18 11.48
N ASN A 152 -3.19 -19.08 11.33
CA ASN A 152 -3.69 -19.86 12.45
C ASN A 152 -2.71 -20.91 13.01
N GLN A 153 -1.54 -21.12 12.40
CA GLN A 153 -0.50 -22.01 12.93
C GLN A 153 0.45 -21.32 13.90
N PHE A 154 0.42 -19.99 13.99
CA PHE A 154 1.12 -19.24 15.05
C PHE A 154 0.32 -19.34 16.33
N LYS A 155 0.94 -19.84 17.41
CA LYS A 155 0.21 -20.22 18.63
C LYS A 155 0.42 -19.24 19.78
N GLU A 156 -0.49 -19.29 20.74
CA GLU A 156 -0.37 -18.54 21.99
C GLU A 156 0.94 -18.93 22.70
N ASN A 157 1.61 -17.93 23.27
CA ASN A 157 2.92 -18.02 23.90
C ASN A 157 4.09 -18.34 22.96
N GLU A 158 3.86 -18.41 21.65
CA GLU A 158 4.94 -18.50 20.68
C GLU A 158 5.79 -17.21 20.72
N LYS A 159 7.10 -17.39 20.80
CA LYS A 159 8.06 -16.28 20.73
C LYS A 159 8.31 -15.96 19.27
N ILE A 160 8.26 -14.68 18.94
CA ILE A 160 8.59 -14.20 17.60
C ILE A 160 9.68 -13.12 17.67
N GLU A 161 10.58 -13.14 16.69
CA GLU A 161 11.49 -12.03 16.41
C GLU A 161 10.99 -11.32 15.14
N LEU A 162 10.67 -10.04 15.29
CA LEU A 162 10.29 -9.16 14.19
C LEU A 162 11.47 -8.25 13.85
N SER A 163 11.85 -8.21 12.58
CA SER A 163 12.88 -7.32 12.06
C SER A 163 12.31 -6.47 10.94
N CYS A 164 12.74 -5.21 10.83
CA CYS A 164 12.27 -4.27 9.82
C CYS A 164 13.44 -3.42 9.31
N GLN A 165 13.52 -3.27 8.00
CA GLN A 165 14.51 -2.44 7.32
C GLN A 165 13.79 -1.43 6.43
N LEU A 166 14.18 -0.16 6.51
CA LEU A 166 13.59 0.93 5.74
C LEU A 166 14.49 1.33 4.56
N SER A 167 13.86 1.63 3.43
CA SER A 167 14.50 2.22 2.25
C SER A 167 13.57 3.25 1.60
N ARG A 168 14.08 4.02 0.63
CA ARG A 168 13.29 5.04 -0.09
C ARG A 168 13.62 5.11 -1.57
N PHE A 169 12.73 5.73 -2.33
CA PHE A 169 12.96 6.14 -3.72
C PHE A 169 12.51 7.60 -3.88
N GLY A 170 13.44 8.48 -4.26
CA GLY A 170 13.21 9.93 -4.23
C GLY A 170 12.85 10.42 -2.82
N LYS A 171 12.13 11.55 -2.75
CA LYS A 171 11.71 12.15 -1.47
C LYS A 171 10.36 11.64 -0.96
N SER A 172 9.55 11.04 -1.82
CA SER A 172 8.13 10.80 -1.56
C SER A 172 7.74 9.34 -1.28
N MET A 173 8.59 8.36 -1.61
CA MET A 173 8.27 6.93 -1.46
C MET A 173 9.18 6.26 -0.44
N PHE A 174 8.57 5.60 0.54
CA PHE A 174 9.27 4.85 1.57
C PHE A 174 8.80 3.41 1.56
N PHE A 175 9.75 2.50 1.73
CA PHE A 175 9.53 1.06 1.71
C PHE A 175 10.07 0.45 2.98
N SER A 176 9.39 -0.55 3.51
CA SER A 176 10.01 -1.42 4.51
C SER A 176 9.87 -2.89 4.16
N GLU A 177 10.96 -3.62 4.35
CA GLU A 177 10.97 -5.07 4.35
C GLU A 177 10.99 -5.54 5.80
N SER A 178 9.99 -6.33 6.19
CA SER A 178 9.93 -6.95 7.51
C SER A 178 9.97 -8.47 7.43
N ASN A 179 10.60 -9.06 8.43
CA ASN A 179 10.69 -10.50 8.60
C ASN A 179 10.36 -10.86 10.04
N THR A 180 9.29 -11.63 10.21
CA THR A 180 8.83 -12.22 11.47
C THR A 180 9.28 -13.66 11.50
N VAL A 181 10.02 -14.07 12.52
CA VAL A 181 10.47 -15.45 12.71
C VAL A 181 9.86 -15.99 13.99
N GLY A 182 9.03 -17.02 13.88
CA GLY A 182 8.53 -17.83 15.00
C GLY A 182 9.40 -19.06 15.23
N ASN A 183 8.81 -20.12 15.79
CA ASN A 183 9.56 -21.35 16.10
C ASN A 183 10.11 -22.02 14.82
N ASP A 184 9.21 -22.37 13.91
CA ASP A 184 9.44 -23.10 12.67
C ASP A 184 8.77 -22.43 11.46
N LYS A 185 8.26 -21.21 11.67
CA LYS A 185 7.46 -20.43 10.71
C LYS A 185 8.05 -19.04 10.55
N ASN A 186 7.83 -18.43 9.40
CA ASN A 186 8.16 -17.02 9.17
C ASN A 186 7.10 -16.30 8.37
N ILE A 187 7.05 -14.98 8.53
CA ILE A 187 6.24 -14.07 7.72
C ILE A 187 7.15 -12.99 7.18
N LYS A 188 7.21 -12.85 5.86
CA LYS A 188 7.89 -11.75 5.17
C LYS A 188 6.87 -10.75 4.69
N ALA A 189 7.08 -9.46 4.92
CA ALA A 189 6.21 -8.42 4.43
C ALA A 189 6.98 -7.25 3.80
N THR A 190 6.41 -6.69 2.74
CA THR A 190 6.88 -5.49 2.06
C THR A 190 5.79 -4.44 2.16
N LEU A 191 6.11 -3.27 2.71
CA LEU A 191 5.20 -2.14 2.82
C LEU A 191 5.72 -1.00 1.97
N MET A 192 4.81 -0.28 1.32
CA MET A 192 5.09 0.97 0.62
C MET A 192 4.16 2.05 1.12
N SER A 193 4.72 3.21 1.45
CA SER A 193 3.98 4.41 1.80
C SER A 193 4.42 5.60 0.94
N THR A 194 3.50 6.55 0.81
CA THR A 194 3.76 7.88 0.24
C THR A 194 3.27 8.94 1.22
N PHE A 195 3.70 10.19 1.06
CA PHE A 195 3.24 11.27 1.91
C PHE A 195 2.03 12.01 1.34
N ALA A 196 1.03 12.16 2.19
CA ALA A 196 -0.16 12.91 1.87
C ALA A 196 -0.51 13.94 2.95
N MET A 197 -1.10 15.04 2.53
CA MET A 197 -1.77 16.03 3.36
C MET A 197 -3.27 15.78 3.31
N ARG A 198 -3.96 16.14 4.39
CA ARG A 198 -5.43 16.21 4.35
C ARG A 198 -5.83 17.38 3.46
N GLY A 199 -6.68 17.11 2.46
CA GLY A 199 -7.36 18.17 1.70
C GLY A 199 -8.56 18.72 2.47
N GLU A 200 -9.62 19.10 1.76
CA GLU A 200 -10.88 19.54 2.39
C GLU A 200 -11.55 18.41 3.19
N ASN A 201 -11.38 17.17 2.72
CA ASN A 201 -12.00 15.97 3.27
C ASN A 201 -11.06 14.75 3.10
N ASN A 202 -11.46 13.59 3.60
CA ASN A 202 -10.70 12.34 3.50
C ASN A 202 -10.69 11.75 2.08
N GLU A 203 -11.59 12.22 1.21
CA GLU A 203 -11.72 11.72 -0.16
C GLU A 203 -10.63 12.25 -1.11
N LYS A 204 -10.08 13.42 -0.77
CA LYS A 204 -9.09 14.17 -1.55
C LYS A 204 -7.83 14.40 -0.71
N LEU A 205 -7.03 13.35 -0.56
CA LEU A 205 -5.69 13.49 0.00
C LEU A 205 -4.78 14.19 -1.02
N LEU A 206 -4.18 15.31 -0.61
CA LEU A 206 -3.20 16.04 -1.40
C LEU A 206 -1.83 15.43 -1.17
N LYS A 207 -0.90 15.57 -2.10
CA LYS A 207 0.44 14.97 -1.97
C LYS A 207 1.38 15.96 -1.33
N GLY A 208 2.34 15.44 -0.57
CA GLY A 208 3.46 16.24 -0.10
C GLY A 208 4.74 15.44 -0.12
N GLU A 209 5.84 16.14 0.18
CA GLU A 209 7.15 15.56 0.38
C GLU A 209 7.68 16.03 1.74
N PRO A 210 8.18 15.11 2.58
CA PRO A 210 8.83 15.48 3.82
C PRO A 210 10.18 16.12 3.53
N ILE A 211 10.66 16.88 4.51
CA ILE A 211 12.06 17.31 4.54
C ILE A 211 12.90 16.13 5.02
N ILE A 212 13.82 15.65 4.18
CA ILE A 212 14.79 14.61 4.54
C ILE A 212 16.08 15.31 4.98
N PRO A 213 16.51 15.19 6.25
CA PRO A 213 17.81 15.69 6.69
C PRO A 213 18.97 15.15 5.84
N SER A 214 19.97 15.98 5.56
CA SER A 214 21.13 15.58 4.73
C SER A 214 21.99 14.50 5.38
N ASP A 215 21.93 14.37 6.70
CA ASP A 215 22.62 13.37 7.51
C ASP A 215 21.73 12.18 7.89
N SER A 216 20.59 12.01 7.22
CA SER A 216 19.73 10.83 7.36
C SER A 216 20.41 9.58 6.77
N ILE A 217 20.40 8.50 7.55
CA ILE A 217 20.95 7.20 7.15
C ILE A 217 19.80 6.31 6.71
N ILE A 218 19.60 6.19 5.39
CA ILE A 218 18.58 5.34 4.78
C ILE A 218 19.05 4.89 3.40
N LEU A 219 18.77 3.63 3.03
CA LEU A 219 19.00 3.13 1.69
C LEU A 219 18.12 3.88 0.68
N GLU A 220 18.73 4.53 -0.31
CA GLU A 220 18.04 5.10 -1.46
C GLU A 220 18.21 4.19 -2.68
N HIS A 221 17.09 3.79 -3.29
CA HIS A 221 17.10 3.04 -4.53
C HIS A 221 17.45 3.95 -5.70
N ASN A 222 18.39 3.52 -6.54
CA ASN A 222 18.77 4.24 -7.77
C ASN A 222 17.77 4.06 -8.92
N GLU A 223 16.95 3.01 -8.83
CA GLU A 223 15.91 2.71 -9.81
C GLU A 223 14.59 2.48 -9.11
N MET A 224 13.49 2.75 -9.83
CA MET A 224 12.14 2.50 -9.34
C MET A 224 12.00 1.01 -8.97
N PRO A 225 11.66 0.66 -7.72
CA PRO A 225 11.47 -0.73 -7.35
C PRO A 225 10.33 -1.38 -8.14
N ALA A 226 10.49 -2.64 -8.57
CA ALA A 226 9.44 -3.40 -9.26
C ALA A 226 8.12 -3.48 -8.46
N PHE A 227 8.22 -3.36 -7.13
CA PHE A 227 7.05 -3.26 -6.24
C PHE A 227 6.16 -2.05 -6.55
N VAL A 228 6.75 -0.92 -6.95
CA VAL A 228 6.04 0.28 -7.40
C VAL A 228 5.45 0.07 -8.78
N GLU A 229 6.23 -0.48 -9.72
CA GLU A 229 5.78 -0.70 -11.10
C GLU A 229 4.55 -1.61 -11.15
N GLN A 230 4.54 -2.68 -10.35
CA GLN A 230 3.38 -3.56 -10.24
C GLN A 230 2.18 -2.85 -9.61
N TYR A 231 2.37 -1.97 -8.60
CA TYR A 231 1.30 -1.13 -8.08
C TYR A 231 0.67 -0.25 -9.16
N ARG A 232 1.50 0.44 -9.95
CA ARG A 232 1.03 1.28 -11.06
C ARG A 232 0.25 0.47 -12.08
N ALA A 233 0.75 -0.71 -12.43
CA ALA A 233 0.12 -1.55 -13.43
C ALA A 233 -1.21 -2.18 -12.95
N VAL A 234 -1.36 -2.52 -11.66
CA VAL A 234 -2.66 -2.91 -11.08
C VAL A 234 -3.63 -1.73 -11.06
N ARG A 235 -3.15 -0.56 -10.62
CA ARG A 235 -3.95 0.65 -10.52
C ARG A 235 -4.46 1.15 -11.87
N ALA A 236 -3.65 1.03 -12.91
CA ALA A 236 -4.00 1.34 -14.29
C ALA A 236 -4.75 0.20 -15.00
N GLU A 237 -5.10 -0.88 -14.29
CA GLU A 237 -5.77 -2.07 -14.83
C GLU A 237 -5.05 -2.73 -16.02
N LYS A 238 -3.72 -2.58 -16.09
CA LYS A 238 -2.86 -3.14 -17.15
C LYS A 238 -2.42 -4.58 -16.87
N ILE A 239 -2.74 -5.11 -15.69
CA ILE A 239 -2.43 -6.48 -15.27
C ILE A 239 -3.71 -7.31 -15.23
N GLN A 240 -3.65 -8.48 -15.89
CA GLN A 240 -4.74 -9.46 -15.90
C GLN A 240 -4.60 -10.53 -14.80
N THR A 241 -3.36 -10.80 -14.37
CA THR A 241 -3.06 -11.82 -13.35
C THR A 241 -1.98 -11.36 -12.38
N ILE A 242 -2.16 -11.66 -11.10
CA ILE A 242 -1.16 -11.44 -10.05
C ILE A 242 -0.61 -12.78 -9.59
N LYS A 243 0.72 -12.87 -9.49
CA LYS A 243 1.37 -14.04 -8.90
C LYS A 243 1.58 -13.82 -7.40
N LEU A 244 0.90 -14.61 -6.58
CA LEU A 244 0.98 -14.54 -5.12
C LEU A 244 1.21 -15.94 -4.54
N ASP A 245 2.29 -16.08 -3.78
CA ASP A 245 2.70 -17.33 -3.13
C ASP A 245 2.66 -18.59 -4.03
N GLY A 246 3.21 -18.44 -5.23
CA GLY A 246 3.28 -19.48 -6.25
C GLY A 246 2.03 -19.58 -7.13
N GLU A 247 0.92 -19.00 -6.72
CA GLU A 247 -0.37 -19.09 -7.41
C GLU A 247 -0.61 -17.91 -8.35
N GLU A 248 -1.28 -18.18 -9.46
CA GLU A 248 -1.76 -17.15 -10.39
C GLU A 248 -3.21 -16.80 -10.08
N ILE A 249 -3.44 -15.55 -9.70
CA ILE A 249 -4.75 -15.04 -9.31
C ILE A 249 -5.21 -14.09 -10.41
N PRO A 250 -6.31 -14.40 -11.13
CA PRO A 250 -6.93 -13.45 -12.04
C PRO A 250 -7.29 -12.19 -11.28
N VAL A 251 -6.95 -11.03 -11.83
CA VAL A 251 -7.35 -9.77 -11.22
C VAL A 251 -8.87 -9.65 -11.19
N GLY A 252 -9.52 -10.21 -12.22
CA GLY A 252 -10.97 -10.27 -12.37
C GLY A 252 -11.56 -8.89 -12.64
N GLN A 253 -12.40 -8.80 -13.68
CA GLN A 253 -13.32 -7.68 -13.86
C GLN A 253 -14.78 -8.13 -13.66
N GLU A 254 -14.98 -9.39 -13.32
CA GLU A 254 -16.29 -9.95 -13.04
C GLU A 254 -16.78 -9.49 -11.67
N ASN A 255 -18.10 -9.46 -11.51
CA ASN A 255 -18.76 -9.30 -10.24
C ASN A 255 -19.37 -10.66 -9.86
N LEU A 256 -18.60 -11.47 -9.14
CA LEU A 256 -19.04 -12.80 -8.70
C LEU A 256 -19.97 -12.72 -7.49
N PHE A 257 -19.79 -11.68 -6.68
CA PHE A 257 -20.56 -11.43 -5.47
C PHE A 257 -20.30 -9.99 -4.99
N GLU A 258 -21.35 -9.35 -4.50
CA GLU A 258 -21.27 -8.04 -3.85
C GLU A 258 -21.82 -8.08 -2.43
N TYR A 259 -21.23 -7.27 -1.58
CA TYR A 259 -21.69 -7.08 -0.21
C TYR A 259 -21.52 -5.63 0.21
N GLU A 260 -22.60 -5.03 0.70
CA GLU A 260 -22.54 -3.72 1.32
C GLU A 260 -22.05 -3.85 2.76
N TYR A 261 -20.95 -3.16 3.06
CA TYR A 261 -20.37 -3.12 4.39
C TYR A 261 -20.60 -1.77 5.04
N THR A 262 -21.25 -1.80 6.21
CA THR A 262 -21.43 -0.64 7.08
C THR A 262 -20.19 -0.43 7.93
N LEU A 263 -19.55 0.73 7.77
CA LEU A 263 -18.37 1.10 8.54
C LEU A 263 -18.65 1.13 10.05
N ASN A 264 -17.68 0.66 10.83
CA ASN A 264 -17.69 0.76 12.28
C ASN A 264 -16.66 1.79 12.75
N PRO A 265 -17.07 3.01 13.15
CA PRO A 265 -16.15 4.09 13.53
C PRO A 265 -15.17 3.73 14.65
N TYR A 266 -15.53 2.80 15.54
CA TYR A 266 -14.67 2.41 16.67
C TYR A 266 -13.54 1.45 16.29
N HIS A 267 -13.67 0.75 15.16
CA HIS A 267 -12.74 -0.29 14.75
C HIS A 267 -12.06 0.02 13.42
N ASP A 268 -12.77 0.67 12.51
CA ASP A 268 -12.32 0.87 11.14
C ASP A 268 -11.50 2.16 10.99
N PHE A 269 -11.69 3.15 11.86
CA PHE A 269 -11.02 4.45 11.76
C PHE A 269 -9.86 4.60 12.73
N ASN A 270 -8.85 5.35 12.31
CA ASN A 270 -7.69 5.67 13.15
C ASN A 270 -7.90 6.96 13.97
N GLY A 271 -6.91 7.28 14.82
CA GLY A 271 -6.94 8.47 15.68
C GLY A 271 -6.95 9.83 14.97
N VAL A 272 -6.87 9.86 13.64
CA VAL A 272 -7.05 11.09 12.85
C VAL A 272 -8.32 11.07 12.01
N ASN A 273 -9.23 10.11 12.19
CA ASN A 273 -10.47 9.96 11.42
C ASN A 273 -10.22 9.63 9.94
N LEU A 274 -9.26 8.75 9.64
CA LEU A 274 -9.11 8.10 8.33
C LEU A 274 -9.45 6.60 8.46
N LEU A 275 -10.06 6.02 7.41
CA LEU A 275 -10.21 4.57 7.33
C LEU A 275 -8.82 3.94 7.42
N TYR A 276 -8.62 3.11 8.42
CA TYR A 276 -7.32 2.65 8.84
C TYR A 276 -6.84 1.51 7.96
N PHE A 277 -5.58 1.56 7.52
CA PHE A 277 -5.03 0.59 6.57
C PHE A 277 -5.16 -0.88 7.06
N ALA A 278 -5.09 -1.11 8.38
CA ALA A 278 -5.23 -2.43 8.99
C ALA A 278 -6.69 -2.89 9.18
N ALA A 279 -7.66 -2.04 8.91
CA ALA A 279 -9.08 -2.38 8.92
C ALA A 279 -9.53 -2.95 7.56
N TYR A 280 -8.97 -2.46 6.46
CA TYR A 280 -9.26 -2.93 5.10
C TYR A 280 -9.18 -4.46 4.92
N PRO A 281 -8.12 -5.18 5.38
CA PRO A 281 -8.10 -6.64 5.33
C PRO A 281 -9.24 -7.28 6.12
N ILE A 282 -9.60 -6.73 7.28
CA ILE A 282 -10.68 -7.26 8.13
C ILE A 282 -12.05 -7.09 7.46
N ILE A 283 -12.29 -5.94 6.85
CA ILE A 283 -13.48 -5.68 6.03
C ILE A 283 -13.54 -6.69 4.89
N ASN A 284 -12.43 -6.86 4.16
CA ASN A 284 -12.32 -7.83 3.07
C ASN A 284 -12.65 -9.25 3.53
N GLU A 285 -12.06 -9.73 4.63
CA GLU A 285 -12.31 -11.08 5.15
C GLU A 285 -13.75 -11.27 5.63
N ASN A 286 -14.35 -10.24 6.24
CA ASN A 286 -15.74 -10.29 6.67
C ASN A 286 -16.65 -10.51 5.46
N CYS A 287 -16.48 -9.73 4.40
CA CYS A 287 -17.29 -9.82 3.19
C CYS A 287 -17.03 -11.12 2.41
N GLU A 288 -15.77 -11.55 2.28
CA GLU A 288 -15.41 -12.85 1.69
C GLU A 288 -16.11 -14.01 2.43
N ARG A 289 -16.10 -13.99 3.77
CA ARG A 289 -16.79 -14.98 4.59
C ARG A 289 -18.27 -15.06 4.26
N GLN A 290 -18.94 -13.93 3.98
CA GLN A 290 -20.36 -13.94 3.57
C GLN A 290 -20.55 -14.75 2.29
N TYR A 291 -19.74 -14.49 1.26
CA TYR A 291 -19.79 -15.25 0.01
C TYR A 291 -19.58 -16.76 0.24
N VAL A 292 -18.51 -17.13 0.95
CA VAL A 292 -18.19 -18.55 1.17
C VAL A 292 -19.31 -19.26 1.93
N HIS A 293 -19.95 -18.58 2.89
CA HIS A 293 -21.07 -19.15 3.64
C HIS A 293 -22.32 -19.38 2.77
N THR A 294 -22.56 -18.57 1.73
CA THR A 294 -23.62 -18.88 0.74
C THR A 294 -23.35 -20.17 -0.05
N LYS A 295 -22.09 -20.62 -0.07
CA LYS A 295 -21.61 -21.81 -0.80
C LYS A 295 -20.95 -22.84 0.13
N LYS A 296 -21.37 -22.91 1.40
CA LYS A 296 -20.71 -23.69 2.46
C LYS A 296 -20.34 -25.13 2.05
N GLU A 297 -21.24 -25.84 1.36
CA GLU A 297 -21.04 -27.24 0.96
C GLU A 297 -19.95 -27.36 -0.12
N GLU A 298 -19.96 -26.44 -1.08
CA GLU A 298 -18.98 -26.36 -2.17
C GLU A 298 -17.56 -26.05 -1.65
N TYR A 299 -17.44 -25.33 -0.54
CA TYR A 299 -16.17 -24.99 0.10
C TYR A 299 -15.83 -25.93 1.28
N GLY A 300 -16.69 -26.90 1.58
CA GLY A 300 -16.46 -27.84 2.68
C GLY A 300 -16.45 -27.21 4.07
N VAL A 301 -17.13 -26.06 4.24
CA VAL A 301 -17.21 -25.35 5.52
C VAL A 301 -18.02 -26.17 6.51
N LYS A 302 -17.40 -26.51 7.64
CA LYS A 302 -17.99 -27.34 8.71
C LYS A 302 -18.69 -26.50 9.76
N LYS A 303 -18.06 -25.42 10.18
CA LYS A 303 -18.60 -24.50 11.19
C LYS A 303 -18.60 -23.08 10.68
N ASP A 304 -17.41 -22.58 10.37
CA ASP A 304 -17.20 -21.22 9.95
C ASP A 304 -15.94 -21.16 9.10
N TRP A 305 -16.02 -20.44 7.98
CA TRP A 305 -14.86 -20.21 7.11
C TRP A 305 -13.62 -19.71 7.86
N SER A 306 -13.79 -18.83 8.86
CA SER A 306 -12.68 -18.32 9.68
C SER A 306 -11.99 -19.38 10.56
N MET A 307 -12.63 -20.53 10.76
CA MET A 307 -12.09 -21.67 11.50
C MET A 307 -11.57 -22.78 10.59
N ASP A 308 -12.05 -22.84 9.35
CA ASP A 308 -11.76 -23.92 8.40
C ASP A 308 -10.63 -23.56 7.42
N ALA A 309 -10.34 -22.27 7.22
CA ALA A 309 -9.24 -21.78 6.41
C ALA A 309 -8.58 -20.53 7.00
N SER A 310 -7.28 -20.36 6.74
CA SER A 310 -6.50 -19.22 7.23
C SER A 310 -5.60 -18.65 6.14
N VAL A 311 -5.32 -17.34 6.20
CA VAL A 311 -4.48 -16.64 5.22
C VAL A 311 -3.05 -17.14 5.31
N ILE A 312 -2.42 -17.36 4.15
CA ILE A 312 -0.99 -17.63 4.02
C ILE A 312 -0.27 -16.52 3.26
N ALA A 313 -0.96 -15.81 2.37
CA ALA A 313 -0.40 -14.64 1.71
C ALA A 313 -1.48 -13.61 1.38
N ARG A 314 -1.13 -12.33 1.43
CA ARG A 314 -2.02 -11.22 1.04
C ARG A 314 -1.24 -10.10 0.38
N ASP A 315 -1.81 -9.53 -0.68
CA ASP A 315 -1.34 -8.32 -1.34
C ASP A 315 -2.48 -7.28 -1.37
N CYS A 316 -2.32 -6.21 -0.59
CA CYS A 316 -3.28 -5.12 -0.43
C CYS A 316 -2.82 -3.91 -1.23
N TYR A 317 -3.67 -3.39 -2.10
CA TYR A 317 -3.44 -2.15 -2.86
C TYR A 317 -4.44 -1.11 -2.37
N TYR A 318 -3.95 0.04 -1.92
CA TYR A 318 -4.76 1.14 -1.42
C TYR A 318 -4.72 2.29 -2.42
N PHE A 319 -5.90 2.76 -2.84
CA PHE A 319 -6.07 3.79 -3.87
C PHE A 319 -6.74 5.06 -3.35
N GLY A 320 -7.52 4.95 -2.28
CA GLY A 320 -8.26 6.06 -1.70
C GLY A 320 -8.70 5.79 -0.26
N ASN A 321 -9.37 6.79 0.32
CA ASN A 321 -9.97 6.73 1.66
C ASN A 321 -11.44 7.19 1.59
N CYS A 322 -12.16 7.15 2.70
CA CYS A 322 -13.57 7.49 2.79
C CYS A 322 -13.91 8.21 4.10
N GLU A 323 -15.08 8.82 4.15
CA GLU A 323 -15.60 9.45 5.36
C GLU A 323 -16.21 8.43 6.32
N VAL A 324 -16.30 8.82 7.59
CA VAL A 324 -16.82 7.96 8.66
C VAL A 324 -18.29 7.55 8.47
N ASN A 325 -19.05 8.36 7.74
CA ASN A 325 -20.45 8.13 7.41
C ASN A 325 -20.66 7.50 6.02
N ASP A 326 -19.59 7.20 5.29
CA ASP A 326 -19.70 6.47 4.04
C ASP A 326 -20.14 5.01 4.28
N SER A 327 -20.51 4.34 3.21
CA SER A 327 -20.67 2.89 3.18
C SER A 327 -19.80 2.33 2.07
N LEU A 328 -19.38 1.08 2.24
CA LEU A 328 -18.49 0.42 1.30
C LEU A 328 -19.23 -0.65 0.53
N VAL A 329 -18.85 -0.85 -0.73
CA VAL A 329 -19.24 -2.00 -1.54
C VAL A 329 -18.00 -2.87 -1.72
N TYR A 330 -18.06 -4.07 -1.15
CA TYR A 330 -17.14 -5.14 -1.47
C TYR A 330 -17.62 -5.86 -2.72
N THR A 331 -16.70 -6.15 -3.64
CA THR A 331 -16.94 -6.98 -4.82
C THR A 331 -15.90 -8.10 -4.84
N LEU A 332 -16.37 -9.33 -4.97
CA LEU A 332 -15.51 -10.48 -5.27
C LEU A 332 -15.31 -10.57 -6.78
N ASN A 333 -14.07 -10.44 -7.22
CA ASN A 333 -13.72 -10.38 -8.64
C ASN A 333 -13.29 -11.72 -9.23
N ALA A 334 -12.63 -12.56 -8.42
CA ALA A 334 -12.23 -13.90 -8.83
C ALA A 334 -12.11 -14.84 -7.63
N VAL A 335 -12.39 -16.12 -7.86
CA VAL A 335 -12.03 -17.20 -6.93
C VAL A 335 -11.40 -18.35 -7.71
N VAL A 336 -10.24 -18.80 -7.27
CA VAL A 336 -9.55 -19.97 -7.84
C VAL A 336 -9.34 -21.00 -6.73
N LYS A 337 -9.89 -22.19 -6.91
CA LYS A 337 -9.60 -23.34 -6.05
C LYS A 337 -8.35 -24.03 -6.60
N VAL A 338 -7.33 -24.12 -5.76
CA VAL A 338 -6.06 -24.74 -6.11
C VAL A 338 -5.94 -26.10 -5.41
N SER A 339 -5.02 -26.93 -5.87
CA SER A 339 -4.66 -28.18 -5.21
C SER A 339 -4.32 -27.98 -3.72
N LYS A 340 -4.43 -29.06 -2.93
CA LYS A 340 -4.08 -29.11 -1.49
C LYS A 340 -4.95 -28.23 -0.58
N GLY A 341 -6.17 -27.88 -1.00
CA GLY A 341 -7.08 -27.11 -0.16
C GLY A 341 -6.69 -25.63 -0.04
N ARG A 342 -6.00 -25.09 -1.06
CA ARG A 342 -5.72 -23.66 -1.17
C ARG A 342 -6.79 -22.96 -1.99
N TYR A 343 -7.09 -21.72 -1.61
CA TYR A 343 -8.08 -20.86 -2.26
C TYR A 343 -7.47 -19.50 -2.51
N CYS A 344 -7.55 -19.04 -3.74
CA CYS A 344 -7.12 -17.71 -4.13
C CYS A 344 -8.33 -16.82 -4.38
N PHE A 345 -8.31 -15.62 -3.84
CA PHE A 345 -9.37 -14.63 -4.00
C PHE A 345 -8.78 -13.34 -4.58
N ALA A 346 -9.49 -12.74 -5.52
CA ALA A 346 -9.32 -11.35 -5.90
C ALA A 346 -10.60 -10.59 -5.57
N SER A 347 -10.46 -9.43 -4.95
CA SER A 347 -11.58 -8.61 -4.52
C SER A 347 -11.24 -7.12 -4.54
N SER A 348 -12.28 -6.30 -4.61
CA SER A 348 -12.19 -4.85 -4.59
C SER A 348 -13.14 -4.27 -3.55
N VAL A 349 -12.74 -3.13 -2.99
CA VAL A 349 -13.59 -2.33 -2.10
C VAL A 349 -13.71 -0.93 -2.70
N SER A 350 -14.95 -0.52 -2.92
CA SER A 350 -15.30 0.80 -3.47
C SER A 350 -16.19 1.56 -2.49
N ARG A 351 -16.12 2.88 -2.53
CA ARG A 351 -17.05 3.73 -1.79
C ARG A 351 -18.42 3.71 -2.48
N LYS A 352 -19.49 3.53 -1.71
CA LYS A 352 -20.85 3.41 -2.26
C LYS A 352 -21.37 4.71 -2.89
N SER A 353 -21.03 5.87 -2.31
CA SER A 353 -21.58 7.16 -2.71
C SER A 353 -21.19 7.59 -4.13
N ASP A 354 -20.01 7.20 -4.61
CA ASP A 354 -19.48 7.61 -5.92
C ASP A 354 -18.81 6.47 -6.70
N SER A 355 -18.91 5.22 -6.21
CA SER A 355 -18.27 4.04 -6.79
C SER A 355 -16.73 4.12 -6.90
N LYS A 356 -16.09 5.06 -6.19
CA LYS A 356 -14.64 5.22 -6.24
C LYS A 356 -13.96 4.00 -5.64
N LEU A 357 -13.10 3.35 -6.42
CA LEU A 357 -12.28 2.25 -5.98
C LEU A 357 -11.31 2.71 -4.87
N LEU A 358 -11.41 2.10 -3.70
CA LEU A 358 -10.58 2.43 -2.54
C LEU A 358 -9.45 1.44 -2.35
N ALA A 359 -9.68 0.16 -2.62
CA ALA A 359 -8.68 -0.88 -2.48
C ALA A 359 -8.92 -2.10 -3.37
N ARG A 360 -7.85 -2.85 -3.64
CA ARG A 360 -7.89 -4.22 -4.19
C ARG A 360 -7.09 -5.16 -3.30
N PHE A 361 -7.55 -6.41 -3.22
CA PHE A 361 -6.91 -7.45 -2.44
C PHE A 361 -6.70 -8.70 -3.28
N PHE A 362 -5.54 -9.30 -3.12
CA PHE A 362 -5.26 -10.65 -3.57
C PHE A 362 -4.91 -11.47 -2.34
N THR A 363 -5.61 -12.57 -2.14
CA THR A 363 -5.47 -13.38 -0.92
C THR A 363 -5.29 -14.83 -1.30
N VAL A 364 -4.35 -15.50 -0.65
CA VAL A 364 -4.27 -16.95 -0.64
C VAL A 364 -4.58 -17.45 0.75
N LYS A 365 -5.56 -18.35 0.85
CA LYS A 365 -5.92 -19.08 2.07
C LYS A 365 -5.65 -20.56 1.89
N GLU A 366 -5.38 -21.25 2.98
CA GLU A 366 -5.22 -22.70 3.03
C GLU A 366 -6.16 -23.27 4.09
N ASN A 367 -6.79 -24.40 3.79
CA ASN A 367 -7.59 -25.15 4.75
C ASN A 367 -6.73 -25.66 5.91
N THR A 368 -7.37 -25.78 7.07
CA THR A 368 -6.67 -26.01 8.34
C THR A 368 -7.04 -27.32 9.01
#